data_AF-A0A3D0Z055-F1
#
_entry.id   AF-A0A3D0Z055-F1
#
_cell.length_a   1.000
_cell.length_b   1.000
_cell.length_c   1.000
_cell.angle_alpha   90.00
_cell.angle_beta   90.00
_cell.angle_gamma   90.00
#
_symmetry.space_group_name_H-M   'P 1'
#
loop_
_entity.id
_entity.type
_entity.pdbx_description
1 polymer ?
#
loop_
_entity_poly.entity_id
_entity_poly.type
_entity_poly.pdbx_seq_one_letter_code
_entity_poly.pdbx_strand_id
1 'polypeptide(L)'
;MRHFLDLLKSHAGYRQLLDRLDAGQSAQHITGLAGSALAYVAAAVCFHCQRPTVYVAADTAAAERAREDIATWLGGTMTFSFPPAGRVPIDLVADSHELDRRRLSALERLEGGSPCLVVTTGEGMLERLPPPGSLRDATLDIRQGSQLDRDELLARLVQAGYAPADPVEHPGEFVARGGLIDIYPFTRPVPVRIELAGDGVDSLREF
;
A
#
# COMPACT_ATOMS: atom_id res chain seq x y z
N MET A 1 -0.51 -20.61 6.46
CA MET A 1 -1.60 -20.19 7.38
C MET A 1 -2.96 -19.97 6.73
N ARG A 2 -3.06 -19.73 5.40
CA ARG A 2 -4.35 -19.47 4.73
C ARG A 2 -5.42 -20.56 4.93
N HIS A 3 -5.04 -21.84 4.95
CA HIS A 3 -5.95 -22.94 5.27
C HIS A 3 -6.66 -22.80 6.63
N PHE A 4 -6.02 -22.17 7.60
CA PHE A 4 -6.65 -21.92 8.90
C PHE A 4 -7.76 -20.88 8.79
N LEU A 5 -7.69 -19.91 7.87
CA LEU A 5 -8.77 -18.94 7.67
C LEU A 5 -10.09 -19.63 7.25
N ASP A 6 -10.01 -20.72 6.49
CA ASP A 6 -11.18 -21.52 6.11
C ASP A 6 -11.85 -22.19 7.32
N LEU A 7 -11.15 -22.40 8.43
CA LEU A 7 -11.78 -22.96 9.65
C LEU A 7 -12.89 -22.07 10.18
N LEU A 8 -12.84 -20.75 9.96
CA LEU A 8 -13.93 -19.86 10.36
C LEU A 8 -15.24 -20.18 9.63
N LYS A 9 -15.21 -20.74 8.41
CA LYS A 9 -16.42 -21.16 7.69
C LYS A 9 -17.16 -22.32 8.39
N SER A 10 -16.51 -23.05 9.28
CA SER A 10 -17.20 -24.05 10.12
C SER A 10 -18.13 -23.39 11.15
N HIS A 11 -17.88 -22.13 11.53
CA HIS A 11 -18.67 -21.41 12.52
C HIS A 11 -19.91 -20.75 11.89
N ALA A 12 -21.10 -21.06 12.41
CA ALA A 12 -22.36 -20.55 11.86
C ALA A 12 -22.44 -19.01 11.83
N GLY A 13 -21.98 -18.35 12.90
CA GLY A 13 -21.97 -16.88 12.97
C GLY A 13 -21.05 -16.23 11.93
N TYR A 14 -19.97 -16.90 11.53
CA TYR A 14 -19.07 -16.37 10.51
C TYR A 14 -19.64 -16.56 9.09
N ARG A 15 -20.26 -17.71 8.80
CA ARG A 15 -21.00 -17.87 7.53
C ARG A 15 -22.10 -16.83 7.38
N GLN A 16 -22.86 -16.60 8.45
CA GLN A 16 -23.88 -15.55 8.47
C GLN A 16 -23.30 -14.15 8.24
N LEU A 17 -22.11 -13.85 8.78
CA LEU A 17 -21.41 -12.59 8.49
C LEU A 17 -21.12 -12.44 6.99
N LEU A 18 -20.54 -13.48 6.35
CA LEU A 18 -20.23 -13.45 4.93
C LEU A 18 -21.49 -13.26 4.07
N ASP A 19 -22.55 -14.04 4.32
CA ASP A 19 -23.81 -13.95 3.57
C ASP A 19 -24.42 -12.54 3.64
N ARG A 20 -24.34 -11.89 4.81
CA ARG A 20 -24.86 -10.53 5.00
C ARG A 20 -24.01 -9.47 4.32
N LEU A 21 -22.68 -9.63 4.33
CA LEU A 21 -21.77 -8.74 3.60
C LEU A 21 -21.99 -8.86 2.09
N ASP A 22 -22.21 -10.07 1.57
CA ASP A 22 -22.53 -10.31 0.16
C ASP A 22 -23.90 -9.77 -0.24
N ALA A 23 -24.88 -9.82 0.67
CA ALA A 23 -26.18 -9.17 0.51
C ALA A 23 -26.13 -7.63 0.60
N GLY A 24 -24.95 -7.02 0.78
CA GLY A 24 -24.78 -5.58 0.84
C GLY A 24 -25.29 -4.94 2.13
N GLN A 25 -25.47 -5.72 3.20
CA GLN A 25 -25.93 -5.19 4.48
C GLN A 25 -24.82 -4.43 5.19
N SER A 26 -24.98 -3.11 5.25
CA SER A 26 -24.11 -2.20 6.00
C SER A 26 -24.30 -2.39 7.50
N ALA A 27 -23.21 -2.48 8.26
CA ALA A 27 -23.16 -2.63 9.73
C ALA A 27 -23.54 -4.03 10.27
N GLN A 28 -22.51 -4.83 10.56
CA GLN A 28 -22.62 -6.09 11.28
C GLN A 28 -21.96 -5.94 12.65
N HIS A 29 -22.68 -6.29 13.72
CA HIS A 29 -22.12 -6.28 15.07
C HIS A 29 -21.64 -7.68 15.44
N ILE A 30 -20.36 -7.79 15.78
CA ILE A 30 -19.71 -9.04 16.15
C ILE A 30 -19.22 -8.89 17.59
N THR A 31 -19.61 -9.83 18.46
CA THR A 31 -19.25 -9.85 19.88
C THR A 31 -18.51 -11.12 20.25
N GLY A 32 -17.83 -11.15 21.40
CA GLY A 32 -17.14 -12.33 21.90
C GLY A 32 -15.75 -12.58 21.28
N LEU A 33 -15.22 -11.61 20.55
CA LEU A 33 -13.85 -11.61 20.06
C LEU A 33 -12.93 -10.89 21.05
N ALA A 34 -11.76 -11.45 21.32
CA ALA A 34 -10.74 -10.87 22.19
C ALA A 34 -9.34 -11.06 21.62
N GLY A 35 -8.44 -10.11 21.91
CA GLY A 35 -7.04 -10.14 21.44
C GLY A 35 -6.93 -10.34 19.92
N SER A 36 -6.04 -11.23 19.50
CA SER A 36 -5.75 -11.53 18.09
C SER A 36 -6.91 -12.20 17.32
N ALA A 37 -8.01 -12.56 18.00
CA ALA A 37 -9.19 -13.07 17.31
C ALA A 37 -9.81 -12.03 16.37
N LEU A 38 -9.71 -10.73 16.70
CA LEU A 38 -10.15 -9.64 15.83
C LEU A 38 -9.34 -9.61 14.53
N ALA A 39 -8.01 -9.65 14.64
CA ALA A 39 -7.11 -9.70 13.51
C ALA A 39 -7.33 -10.94 12.63
N TYR A 40 -7.55 -12.10 13.24
CA TYR A 40 -7.87 -13.33 12.54
C TYR A 40 -9.18 -13.25 11.75
N VAL A 41 -10.26 -12.73 12.37
CA VAL A 41 -11.55 -12.52 11.69
C VAL A 41 -11.41 -11.50 10.56
N ALA A 42 -10.72 -10.38 10.79
CA ALA A 42 -10.48 -9.36 9.77
C ALA A 42 -9.71 -9.92 8.56
N ALA A 43 -8.64 -10.68 8.82
CA ALA A 43 -7.89 -11.37 7.78
C ALA A 43 -8.78 -12.34 6.99
N ALA A 44 -9.60 -13.13 7.67
CA ALA A 44 -10.49 -14.08 7.02
C ALA A 44 -11.58 -13.39 6.19
N VAL A 45 -12.16 -12.30 6.67
CA VAL A 45 -13.13 -11.48 5.90
C VAL A 45 -12.48 -10.95 4.62
N CYS A 46 -11.30 -10.33 4.71
CA CYS A 46 -10.56 -9.86 3.53
C CYS A 46 -10.28 -11.02 2.56
N PHE A 47 -9.86 -12.17 3.07
CA PHE A 47 -9.53 -13.36 2.27
C PHE A 47 -10.76 -14.00 1.62
N HIS A 48 -11.92 -14.04 2.26
CA HIS A 48 -13.11 -14.67 1.68
C HIS A 48 -13.92 -13.73 0.80
N CYS A 49 -14.05 -12.46 1.18
CA CYS A 49 -14.81 -11.48 0.40
C CYS A 49 -14.05 -11.03 -0.86
N GLN A 50 -12.73 -11.23 -0.91
CA GLN A 50 -11.87 -10.81 -2.04
C GLN A 50 -12.07 -9.34 -2.40
N ARG A 51 -12.15 -8.46 -1.39
CA ARG A 51 -12.34 -7.02 -1.52
C ARG A 51 -11.31 -6.27 -0.67
N PRO A 52 -10.90 -5.06 -1.09
CA PRO A 52 -10.15 -4.16 -0.23
C PRO A 52 -10.87 -3.94 1.10
N THR A 53 -10.16 -4.10 2.21
CA THR A 53 -10.70 -4.04 3.57
C THR A 53 -9.91 -3.01 4.37
N VAL A 54 -10.60 -2.11 5.07
CA VAL A 54 -9.97 -1.16 5.99
C VAL A 54 -10.28 -1.59 7.42
N TYR A 55 -9.24 -1.83 8.21
CA TYR A 55 -9.31 -2.11 9.64
C TYR A 55 -9.01 -0.84 10.43
N VAL A 56 -9.97 -0.39 11.25
CA VAL A 56 -9.82 0.82 12.06
C VAL A 56 -9.58 0.42 13.51
N ALA A 57 -8.36 0.63 13.98
CA ALA A 57 -7.97 0.40 15.36
C ALA A 57 -8.29 1.60 16.25
N ALA A 58 -8.36 1.36 17.56
CA ALA A 58 -8.64 2.40 18.55
C ALA A 58 -7.53 3.46 18.64
N ASP A 59 -6.27 3.03 18.51
CA ASP A 59 -5.07 3.88 18.60
C ASP A 59 -3.91 3.28 17.79
N THR A 60 -2.80 4.02 17.69
CA THR A 60 -1.62 3.61 16.90
C THR A 60 -0.98 2.32 17.41
N ALA A 61 -0.94 2.09 18.72
CA ALA A 61 -0.37 0.87 19.28
C ALA A 61 -1.25 -0.36 18.98
N ALA A 62 -2.57 -0.20 19.02
CA ALA A 62 -3.52 -1.21 18.59
C ALA A 62 -3.46 -1.45 17.07
N ALA A 63 -3.24 -0.41 16.27
CA ALA A 63 -3.06 -0.51 14.83
C ALA A 63 -1.81 -1.35 14.47
N GLU A 64 -0.66 -1.08 15.08
CA GLU A 64 0.57 -1.84 14.78
C GLU A 64 0.45 -3.31 15.21
N ARG A 65 -0.11 -3.58 16.40
CA ARG A 65 -0.40 -4.96 16.84
C ARG A 65 -1.34 -5.69 15.88
N ALA A 66 -2.44 -5.04 15.48
CA ALA A 66 -3.37 -5.62 14.53
C ALA A 66 -2.70 -5.88 13.16
N ARG A 67 -1.86 -4.97 12.70
CA ARG A 67 -1.11 -5.12 11.44
C ARG A 67 -0.18 -6.34 11.48
N GLU A 68 0.57 -6.52 12.57
CA GLU A 68 1.45 -7.68 12.75
C GLU A 68 0.67 -9.00 12.78
N ASP A 69 -0.40 -9.05 13.57
CA ASP A 69 -1.27 -10.23 13.65
C ASP A 69 -1.87 -10.56 12.28
N ILE A 70 -2.42 -9.57 11.58
CA ILE A 70 -3.02 -9.75 10.24
C ILE A 70 -1.98 -10.18 9.21
N ALA A 71 -0.79 -9.56 9.22
CA ALA A 71 0.30 -9.92 8.32
C ALA A 71 0.75 -11.38 8.51
N THR A 72 0.65 -11.91 9.73
CA THR A 72 0.92 -13.33 10.01
C THR A 72 -0.07 -14.25 9.26
N TRP A 73 -1.33 -13.83 9.08
CA TRP A 73 -2.36 -14.62 8.38
C TRP A 73 -2.34 -14.46 6.85
N LEU A 74 -2.26 -13.23 6.36
CA LEU A 74 -2.38 -12.90 4.93
C LEU A 74 -1.03 -12.86 4.19
N GLY A 75 0.05 -12.59 4.93
CA GLY A 75 1.36 -12.20 4.42
C GLY A 75 1.53 -10.68 4.34
N GLY A 76 2.77 -10.20 4.48
CA GLY A 76 3.08 -8.76 4.43
C GLY A 76 2.76 -8.08 3.10
N THR A 77 2.64 -8.83 2.00
CA THR A 77 2.31 -8.29 0.67
C THR A 77 0.83 -7.91 0.50
N MET A 78 -0.04 -8.36 1.41
CA MET A 78 -1.47 -8.03 1.40
C MET A 78 -1.87 -7.09 2.55
N THR A 79 -0.96 -6.78 3.46
CA THR A 79 -1.24 -6.02 4.69
C THR A 79 -0.45 -4.71 4.69
N PHE A 80 -1.17 -3.60 4.71
CA PHE A 80 -0.63 -2.25 4.63
C PHE A 80 -1.05 -1.43 5.84
N SER A 81 -0.33 -0.34 6.13
CA SER A 81 -0.69 0.61 7.17
C SER A 81 -0.94 1.99 6.60
N PHE A 82 -1.95 2.65 7.15
CA PHE A 82 -2.29 4.04 6.89
C PHE A 82 -2.27 4.78 8.24
N PRO A 83 -1.09 5.12 8.77
CA PRO A 83 -0.98 5.83 10.04
C PRO A 83 -1.51 7.27 9.91
N PRO A 84 -1.88 7.92 11.03
CA PRO A 84 -2.05 9.38 11.06
C PRO A 84 -0.84 10.08 10.44
N ALA A 85 -1.04 11.17 9.71
CA ALA A 85 0.08 11.97 9.24
C ALA A 85 0.90 12.43 10.44
N GLY A 86 2.22 12.24 10.36
CA GLY A 86 3.13 12.69 11.39
C GLY A 86 3.02 14.21 11.52
N ARG A 87 2.58 14.71 12.68
CA ARG A 87 2.77 16.12 13.03
C ARG A 87 4.22 16.31 13.45
N VAL A 88 5.12 16.43 12.48
CA VAL A 88 6.53 16.65 12.76
C VAL A 88 6.76 18.16 12.87
N PRO A 89 7.29 18.68 13.99
CA PRO A 89 7.83 20.03 14.03
C PRO A 89 8.90 20.17 12.94
N ILE A 90 8.94 21.32 12.27
CA ILE A 90 9.71 21.61 11.04
C ILE A 90 11.19 21.17 11.05
N ASP A 91 11.79 20.93 12.23
CA ASP A 91 13.23 20.66 12.39
C ASP A 91 13.65 19.17 12.38
N LEU A 92 12.74 18.21 12.16
CA LEU A 92 13.08 16.76 12.13
C LEU A 92 12.52 16.05 10.87
N VAL A 93 12.88 16.53 9.69
CA VAL A 93 12.34 16.10 8.38
C VAL A 93 12.73 14.66 7.97
N ALA A 94 13.72 14.03 8.61
CA ALA A 94 14.20 12.70 8.21
C ALA A 94 13.20 11.55 8.47
N ASP A 95 12.29 11.69 9.46
CA ASP A 95 11.31 10.64 9.80
C ASP A 95 9.98 10.75 9.01
N SER A 96 9.75 11.84 8.25
CA SER A 96 8.45 12.08 7.60
C SER A 96 8.20 11.17 6.39
N HIS A 97 9.27 10.81 5.65
CA HIS A 97 9.12 10.06 4.41
C HIS A 97 8.58 8.65 4.62
N GLU A 98 8.92 7.96 5.72
CA GLU A 98 8.44 6.59 5.95
C GLU A 98 6.92 6.55 6.22
N LEU A 99 6.39 7.53 6.97
CA LEU A 99 4.94 7.62 7.21
C LEU A 99 4.18 7.93 5.92
N ASP A 100 4.68 8.90 5.15
CA ASP A 100 4.09 9.26 3.85
C ASP A 100 4.14 8.09 2.88
N ARG A 101 5.23 7.33 2.88
CA ARG A 101 5.42 6.14 2.06
C ARG A 101 4.43 5.03 2.40
N ARG A 102 4.22 4.75 3.69
CA ARG A 102 3.19 3.79 4.16
C ARG A 102 1.80 4.20 3.69
N ARG A 103 1.46 5.48 3.87
CA ARG A 103 0.19 6.05 3.45
C ARG A 103 -0.01 5.94 1.93
N LEU A 104 0.99 6.35 1.15
CA LEU A 104 0.97 6.26 -0.30
C LEU A 104 0.81 4.81 -0.78
N SER A 105 1.55 3.88 -0.18
CA SER A 105 1.45 2.44 -0.50
C SER A 105 0.05 1.88 -0.20
N ALA A 106 -0.56 2.29 0.90
CA ALA A 106 -1.92 1.88 1.24
C ALA A 106 -2.95 2.46 0.25
N LEU A 107 -2.82 3.72 -0.14
CA LEU A 107 -3.71 4.36 -1.13
C LEU A 107 -3.60 3.71 -2.51
N GLU A 108 -2.37 3.44 -2.98
CA GLU A 108 -2.12 2.74 -4.25
C GLU A 108 -2.83 1.39 -4.30
N ARG A 109 -2.79 0.65 -3.18
CA ARG A 109 -3.44 -0.67 -3.07
C ARG A 109 -4.95 -0.58 -3.03
N LEU A 110 -5.51 0.42 -2.35
CA LEU A 110 -6.95 0.66 -2.34
C LEU A 110 -7.46 1.06 -3.73
N GLU A 111 -6.73 1.91 -4.44
CA GLU A 111 -7.10 2.37 -5.79
C GLU A 111 -6.98 1.27 -6.86
N GLY A 112 -6.03 0.35 -6.68
CA GLY A 112 -5.87 -0.82 -7.55
C GLY A 112 -7.01 -1.84 -7.45
N GLY A 113 -7.84 -1.78 -6.41
CA GLY A 113 -9.03 -2.62 -6.23
C GLY A 113 -8.77 -4.11 -5.96
N SER A 114 -7.51 -4.55 -5.98
CA SER A 114 -7.13 -5.91 -5.60
C SER A 114 -7.34 -6.16 -4.11
N PRO A 115 -7.61 -7.40 -3.66
CA PRO A 115 -7.78 -7.70 -2.24
C PRO A 115 -6.55 -7.28 -1.44
N CYS A 116 -6.76 -6.39 -0.48
CA CYS A 116 -5.74 -5.90 0.45
C CYS A 116 -6.40 -5.54 1.79
N LEU A 117 -5.61 -5.56 2.87
CA LEU A 117 -6.05 -5.10 4.17
C LEU A 117 -5.20 -3.91 4.60
N VAL A 118 -5.83 -2.75 4.75
CA VAL A 118 -5.21 -1.51 5.24
C VAL A 118 -5.59 -1.30 6.70
N VAL A 119 -4.60 -1.18 7.57
CA VAL A 119 -4.79 -0.90 9.00
C VAL A 119 -4.59 0.59 9.27
N THR A 120 -5.56 1.23 9.92
CA THR A 120 -5.52 2.66 10.28
C THR A 120 -6.13 2.90 11.65
N THR A 121 -6.24 4.16 12.06
CA THR A 121 -6.93 4.63 13.26
C THR A 121 -8.03 5.62 12.89
N GLY A 122 -8.91 5.93 13.84
CA GLY A 122 -9.90 6.99 13.64
C GLY A 122 -9.26 8.33 13.25
N GLU A 123 -8.11 8.68 13.84
CA GLU A 123 -7.37 9.90 13.47
C GLU A 123 -6.85 9.86 12.03
N GLY A 124 -6.29 8.73 11.59
CA GLY A 124 -5.80 8.57 10.22
C GLY A 124 -6.90 8.77 9.17
N MET A 125 -8.14 8.38 9.49
CA MET A 125 -9.29 8.55 8.59
C MET A 125 -9.81 9.98 8.47
N LEU A 126 -9.52 10.86 9.43
CA LEU A 126 -10.06 12.22 9.44
C LEU A 126 -9.31 13.18 8.51
N GLU A 127 -8.17 12.75 8.00
CA GLU A 127 -7.35 13.58 7.15
C GLU A 127 -7.93 13.70 5.73
N ARG A 128 -7.83 14.90 5.16
CA ARG A 128 -8.26 15.13 3.79
C ARG A 128 -7.25 14.54 2.83
N LEU A 129 -7.74 13.76 1.89
CA LEU A 129 -6.95 13.16 0.82
C LEU A 129 -7.24 13.84 -0.52
N PRO A 130 -6.33 13.74 -1.49
CA PRO A 130 -6.64 14.05 -2.88
C PRO A 130 -7.90 13.30 -3.35
N PRO A 131 -8.64 13.84 -4.33
CA PRO A 131 -9.78 13.16 -4.92
C PRO A 131 -9.42 11.74 -5.41
N PRO A 132 -10.40 10.81 -5.41
CA PRO A 132 -10.22 9.51 -6.06
C PRO A 132 -9.77 9.67 -7.52
N GLY A 133 -8.81 8.86 -7.98
CA GLY A 133 -8.24 8.96 -9.33
C GLY A 133 -6.96 9.80 -9.42
N SER A 134 -6.74 10.74 -8.49
CA SER A 134 -5.55 11.62 -8.56
C SER A 134 -4.23 10.86 -8.50
N LEU A 135 -4.17 9.75 -7.75
CA LEU A 135 -2.96 8.93 -7.67
C LEU A 135 -2.76 8.09 -8.94
N ARG A 136 -3.83 7.52 -9.52
CA ARG A 136 -3.79 6.87 -10.84
C ARG A 136 -3.32 7.81 -11.94
N ASP A 137 -3.82 9.05 -11.98
CA ASP A 137 -3.43 10.05 -12.98
C ASP A 137 -1.96 10.47 -12.83
N ALA A 138 -1.44 10.46 -11.60
CA ALA A 138 -0.03 10.73 -11.30
C ALA A 138 0.88 9.51 -11.53
N THR A 139 0.33 8.30 -11.69
CA THR A 139 1.09 7.06 -11.83
C THR A 139 1.68 6.94 -13.24
N LEU A 140 2.95 6.53 -13.30
CA LEU A 140 3.67 6.21 -14.53
C LEU A 140 3.73 4.69 -14.72
N ASP A 141 3.14 4.19 -15.81
CA ASP A 141 3.19 2.78 -16.19
C ASP A 141 4.25 2.57 -17.28
N ILE A 142 5.38 2.00 -16.90
CA ILE A 142 6.52 1.74 -17.78
C ILE A 142 6.62 0.24 -17.99
N ARG A 143 6.64 -0.19 -19.26
CA ARG A 143 6.69 -1.61 -19.63
C ARG A 143 7.87 -1.87 -20.55
N GLN A 144 8.45 -3.06 -20.45
CA GLN A 144 9.44 -3.49 -21.42
C GLN A 144 8.82 -3.47 -22.84
N GLY A 145 9.56 -2.93 -23.81
CA GLY A 145 9.11 -2.74 -25.18
C GLY A 145 8.21 -1.51 -25.41
N SER A 146 7.85 -0.74 -24.37
CA SER A 146 7.16 0.52 -24.58
C SER A 146 8.10 1.63 -25.03
N GLN A 147 7.54 2.65 -25.65
CA GLN A 147 8.23 3.90 -25.95
C GLN A 147 8.30 4.77 -24.68
N LEU A 148 9.43 5.42 -24.45
CA LEU A 148 9.68 6.26 -23.29
C LEU A 148 10.60 7.43 -23.66
N ASP A 149 10.06 8.64 -23.62
CA ASP A 149 10.88 9.85 -23.69
C ASP A 149 11.58 10.04 -22.34
N ARG A 150 12.91 9.94 -22.38
CA ARG A 150 13.77 10.09 -21.20
C ARG A 150 13.57 11.44 -20.54
N ASP A 151 13.64 12.53 -21.28
CA ASP A 151 13.68 13.87 -20.70
C ASP A 151 12.30 14.25 -20.14
N GLU A 152 11.21 13.79 -20.79
CA GLU A 152 9.86 13.88 -20.24
C GLU A 152 9.73 13.10 -18.92
N LEU A 153 10.25 11.87 -18.86
CA LEU A 153 10.24 11.07 -17.62
C LEU A 153 10.98 11.79 -16.49
N LEU A 154 12.19 12.31 -16.75
CA LEU A 154 12.97 13.00 -15.71
C LEU A 154 12.25 14.26 -15.21
N ALA A 155 11.63 15.03 -16.10
CA ALA A 155 10.81 16.19 -15.72
C ALA A 155 9.62 15.78 -14.85
N ARG A 156 8.92 14.68 -15.19
CA ARG A 156 7.81 14.15 -14.41
C ARG A 156 8.24 13.64 -13.03
N LEU A 157 9.41 13.00 -12.93
CA LEU A 157 9.96 12.56 -11.64
C LEU A 157 10.20 13.75 -10.71
N VAL A 158 10.84 14.81 -11.21
CA VAL A 158 11.07 16.05 -10.44
C VAL A 158 9.74 16.69 -10.02
N GLN A 159 8.76 16.76 -10.91
CA GLN A 159 7.42 17.27 -10.58
C GLN A 159 6.70 16.42 -9.52
N ALA A 160 6.94 15.11 -9.50
CA ALA A 160 6.42 14.18 -8.49
C ALA A 160 7.20 14.22 -7.16
N GLY A 161 8.21 15.09 -7.03
CA GLY A 161 8.99 15.26 -5.82
C GLY A 161 10.18 14.32 -5.68
N TYR A 162 10.59 13.64 -6.76
CA TYR A 162 11.82 12.85 -6.75
C TYR A 162 13.05 13.75 -6.82
N ALA A 163 14.12 13.34 -6.14
CA ALA A 163 15.40 14.04 -6.11
C ALA A 163 16.45 13.32 -6.96
N PRO A 164 17.27 14.05 -7.74
CA PRO A 164 18.43 13.46 -8.39
C PRO A 164 19.50 13.09 -7.34
N ALA A 165 19.98 11.84 -7.35
CA ALA A 165 21.04 11.36 -6.45
C ALA A 165 21.91 10.33 -7.16
N ASP A 166 23.23 10.36 -6.93
CA ASP A 166 24.17 9.40 -7.52
C ASP A 166 25.21 8.95 -6.47
N PRO A 167 25.13 7.71 -5.94
CA PRO A 167 24.19 6.65 -6.31
C PRO A 167 22.76 6.89 -5.78
N VAL A 168 21.80 6.13 -6.31
CA VAL A 168 20.44 6.05 -5.78
C VAL A 168 20.43 5.12 -4.56
N GLU A 169 20.12 5.67 -3.39
CA GLU A 169 20.19 4.95 -2.10
C GLU A 169 18.84 4.93 -1.37
N HIS A 170 17.98 5.92 -1.60
CA HIS A 170 16.73 6.11 -0.86
C HIS A 170 15.49 6.20 -1.76
N PRO A 171 14.31 5.75 -1.28
CA PRO A 171 13.06 5.95 -2.01
C PRO A 171 12.82 7.42 -2.33
N GLY A 172 12.39 7.71 -3.56
CA GLY A 172 12.24 9.07 -4.06
C GLY A 172 13.48 9.60 -4.77
N GLU A 173 14.53 8.80 -4.92
CA GLU A 173 15.73 9.20 -5.66
C GLU A 173 15.77 8.62 -7.08
N PHE A 174 16.48 9.30 -7.97
CA PHE A 174 16.76 8.81 -9.31
C PHE A 174 18.12 9.29 -9.84
N VAL A 175 18.68 8.57 -10.81
CA VAL A 175 19.83 9.02 -11.63
C VAL A 175 19.63 8.62 -13.07
N ALA A 176 20.13 9.43 -14.00
CA ALA A 176 20.15 9.10 -15.42
C ALA A 176 21.55 9.24 -16.01
N ARG A 177 22.08 8.14 -16.59
CA ARG A 177 23.40 8.06 -17.21
C ARG A 177 23.26 7.56 -18.64
N GLY A 178 23.16 8.49 -19.59
CA GLY A 178 22.82 8.14 -20.97
C GLY A 178 21.46 7.43 -21.04
N GLY A 179 21.44 6.22 -21.62
CA GLY A 179 20.24 5.38 -21.73
C GLY A 179 19.89 4.57 -20.47
N LEU A 180 20.67 4.68 -19.39
CA LEU A 180 20.34 4.03 -18.11
C LEU A 180 19.65 5.03 -17.18
N ILE A 181 18.53 4.63 -16.60
CA ILE A 181 17.80 5.42 -15.61
C ILE A 181 17.52 4.53 -14.40
N ASP A 182 18.07 4.89 -13.25
CA ASP A 182 17.73 4.23 -12.00
C ASP A 182 16.74 5.09 -11.23
N ILE A 183 15.71 4.45 -10.71
CA ILE A 183 14.66 5.11 -9.92
C ILE A 183 14.43 4.23 -8.70
N TYR A 184 14.36 4.82 -7.51
CA TYR A 184 13.85 4.14 -6.33
C TYR A 184 12.42 4.61 -6.07
N PRO A 185 11.39 3.84 -6.46
CA PRO A 185 10.01 4.26 -6.27
C PRO A 185 9.63 4.36 -4.80
N PHE A 186 8.82 5.35 -4.42
CA PHE A 186 8.34 5.47 -3.04
C PHE A 186 7.65 4.18 -2.54
N THR A 187 6.80 3.55 -3.35
CA THR A 187 5.98 2.42 -2.89
C THR A 187 6.59 1.04 -3.10
N ARG A 188 7.83 0.96 -3.62
CA ARG A 188 8.53 -0.33 -3.85
C ARG A 188 9.63 -0.57 -2.81
N PRO A 189 9.96 -1.83 -2.52
CA PRO A 189 11.00 -2.17 -1.56
C PRO A 189 12.42 -2.08 -2.12
N VAL A 190 12.57 -1.98 -3.45
CA VAL A 190 13.85 -1.99 -4.15
C VAL A 190 13.82 -1.00 -5.32
N PRO A 191 14.96 -0.42 -5.71
CA PRO A 191 15.08 0.39 -6.91
C PRO A 191 14.93 -0.44 -8.19
N VAL A 192 14.66 0.26 -9.28
CA VAL A 192 14.50 -0.29 -10.62
C VAL A 192 15.40 0.47 -11.58
N ARG A 193 16.16 -0.28 -12.39
CA ARG A 193 16.93 0.22 -13.53
C ARG A 193 16.14 0.04 -14.81
N ILE A 194 16.02 1.12 -15.57
CA ILE A 194 15.48 1.18 -16.92
C ILE A 194 16.66 1.27 -17.89
N GLU A 195 16.74 0.35 -18.84
CA GLU A 195 17.70 0.39 -19.94
C GLU A 195 16.97 0.81 -21.22
N LEU A 196 17.40 1.90 -21.86
CA LEU A 196 16.84 2.43 -23.10
C LEU A 196 17.72 2.08 -24.30
N ALA A 197 17.07 1.67 -25.40
CA ALA A 197 17.66 1.54 -26.73
C ALA A 197 16.99 2.55 -27.66
N GLY A 198 17.58 3.74 -27.79
CA GLY A 198 16.92 4.87 -28.41
C GLY A 198 15.79 5.39 -27.53
N ASP A 199 14.56 5.37 -28.05
CA ASP A 199 13.32 5.73 -27.36
C ASP A 199 12.55 4.51 -26.82
N GLY A 200 13.05 3.29 -27.06
CA GLY A 200 12.44 2.05 -26.57
C GLY A 200 13.00 1.59 -25.23
N VAL A 201 12.13 1.13 -24.34
CA VAL A 201 12.51 0.42 -23.10
C VAL A 201 13.00 -0.98 -23.46
N ASP A 202 14.31 -1.19 -23.41
CA ASP A 202 14.95 -2.47 -23.71
C ASP A 202 14.81 -3.45 -22.54
N SER A 203 15.09 -3.00 -21.30
CA SER A 203 14.95 -3.84 -20.11
C SER A 203 14.59 -3.06 -18.83
N LEU A 204 13.98 -3.77 -17.88
CA LEU A 204 13.64 -3.31 -16.54
C LEU A 204 14.19 -4.32 -15.53
N ARG A 205 15.00 -3.87 -14.57
CA ARG A 205 15.65 -4.76 -13.58
C ARG A 205 15.58 -4.17 -12.18
N GLU A 206 15.13 -4.96 -11.22
CA GLU A 206 15.26 -4.64 -9.79
C GLU A 206 16.71 -4.88 -9.34
N PHE A 207 17.25 -4.02 -8.47
CA PHE A 207 18.63 -4.16 -7.96
C PHE A 207 18.76 -3.72 -6.49
#